data_AF-A0A368G2Q4-F1
#
_entry.id   AF-A0A368G2Q4-F1
#
_cell.length_a   1.000
_cell.length_b   1.000
_cell.length_c   1.000
_cell.angle_alpha   90.00
_cell.angle_beta   90.00
_cell.angle_gamma   90.00
#
_symmetry.space_group_name_H-M   'P 1'
#
loop_
_entity.id
_entity.type
_entity.pdbx_description
1 polymer ?
#
loop_
_entity_poly.entity_id
_entity_poly.type
_entity_poly.pdbx_seq_one_letter_code
_entity_poly.pdbx_strand_id
1 'polypeptide(L)'
;MDEASSFVFDFFAERHIALKQDWLSNVLAFLLTSVEEVTNTRQIANLVFEQWKYASLEESTYPTLSQLRLDNNDDEAPLYHPIVLQAGFFF
;
A
#
# COMPACT_ATOMS: atom_id res chain seq x y z
N MET A 1 16.86 5.30 -5.48
CA MET A 1 15.82 4.42 -4.94
C MET A 1 16.34 3.01 -5.13
N ASP A 2 16.40 2.21 -4.06
CA ASP A 2 17.07 0.91 -4.09
C ASP A 2 16.29 -0.10 -4.94
N GLU A 3 16.97 -1.10 -5.51
CA GLU A 3 16.37 -2.13 -6.37
C GLU A 3 15.16 -2.81 -5.70
N ALA A 4 15.29 -3.15 -4.41
CA ALA A 4 14.21 -3.73 -3.63
C ALA A 4 13.02 -2.76 -3.50
N SER A 5 13.27 -1.46 -3.26
CA SER A 5 12.21 -0.46 -3.18
C SER A 5 11.45 -0.36 -4.50
N SER A 6 12.15 -0.28 -5.63
CA SER A 6 11.53 -0.21 -6.96
C SER A 6 10.66 -1.42 -7.24
N PHE A 7 11.18 -2.62 -6.98
CA PHE A 7 10.43 -3.86 -7.16
C PHE A 7 9.16 -3.90 -6.28
N VAL A 8 9.24 -3.43 -5.03
CA VAL A 8 8.08 -3.38 -4.14
C VAL A 8 7.05 -2.37 -4.65
N PHE A 9 7.46 -1.20 -5.13
CA PHE A 9 6.51 -0.25 -5.73
C PHE A 9 5.79 -0.85 -6.93
N ASP A 10 6.51 -1.51 -7.84
CA ASP A 10 5.90 -2.16 -9.01
C ASP A 10 4.93 -3.26 -8.57
N PHE A 11 5.31 -4.08 -7.58
CA PHE A 11 4.46 -5.14 -7.02
C PHE A 11 3.13 -4.61 -6.45
N PHE A 12 3.16 -3.45 -5.78
CA PHE A 12 1.95 -2.83 -5.22
C PHE A 12 1.16 -2.06 -6.29
N ALA A 13 1.82 -1.44 -7.26
CA ALA A 13 1.19 -0.74 -8.38
C ALA A 13 0.38 -1.70 -9.26
N GLU A 14 0.89 -2.90 -9.55
CA GLU A 14 0.17 -3.99 -10.23
C GLU A 14 -1.13 -4.40 -9.50
N ARG A 15 -1.22 -4.12 -8.20
CA ARG A 15 -2.38 -4.40 -7.33
C ARG A 15 -3.22 -3.17 -7.04
N HIS A 16 -2.99 -2.06 -7.75
CA HIS A 16 -3.70 -0.79 -7.59
C HIS A 16 -3.52 -0.16 -6.19
N ILE A 17 -2.37 -0.39 -5.55
CA ILE A 17 -2.04 0.18 -4.23
C ILE A 17 -0.91 1.19 -4.39
N ALA A 18 -1.21 2.47 -4.11
CA ALA A 18 -0.22 3.54 -4.13
C ALA A 18 0.41 3.69 -2.73
N LEU A 19 1.56 3.07 -2.49
CA LEU A 19 2.27 3.16 -1.21
C LEU A 19 2.88 4.54 -0.99
N LYS A 20 2.87 5.01 0.27
CA LYS A 20 3.67 6.16 0.70
C LYS A 20 5.14 5.76 0.81
N GLN A 21 6.02 6.59 0.26
CA GLN A 21 7.46 6.31 0.23
C GLN A 21 8.05 6.21 1.65
N ASP A 22 7.69 7.14 2.54
CA ASP A 22 8.22 7.16 3.91
C ASP A 22 7.79 5.92 4.70
N TRP A 23 6.55 5.45 4.50
CA TRP A 23 6.05 4.23 5.13
C TRP A 23 6.85 3.01 4.64
N LEU A 24 7.05 2.89 3.32
CA LEU A 24 7.84 1.80 2.75
C LEU A 24 9.28 1.82 3.25
N SER A 25 9.92 3.00 3.31
CA SER A 25 11.29 3.14 3.81
C SER A 25 11.42 2.65 5.26
N ASN A 26 10.47 2.99 6.13
CA ASN A 26 10.45 2.51 7.51
C ASN A 26 10.27 1.00 7.62
N VAL A 27 9.35 0.44 6.83
CA VAL A 27 9.11 -1.00 6.77
C VAL A 27 10.34 -1.76 6.27
N LEU A 28 10.98 -1.28 5.21
CA LEU A 28 12.19 -1.90 4.67
C LEU A 28 13.34 -1.84 5.68
N ALA A 29 13.53 -0.72 6.38
CA ALA A 29 14.52 -0.61 7.45
C ALA A 29 14.26 -1.60 8.59
N PHE A 30 13.00 -1.79 8.98
CA PHE A 30 12.61 -2.80 9.96
C PHE A 30 12.87 -4.22 9.46
N LEU A 31 12.47 -4.56 8.23
CA LEU A 31 12.64 -5.91 7.68
C LEU A 31 14.12 -6.27 7.52
N LEU A 32 14.95 -5.35 7.04
CA LEU A 32 16.39 -5.56 6.88
C LEU A 32 17.13 -5.71 8.21
N THR A 33 16.58 -5.20 9.31
CA THR A 33 17.16 -5.34 10.65
C THR A 33 16.59 -6.51 11.43
N SER A 34 15.35 -6.93 11.15
CA SER A 34 14.62 -7.94 11.93
C SER A 34 14.60 -9.33 11.30
N VAL A 35 14.94 -9.45 10.00
CA VAL A 35 14.92 -10.71 9.27
C VAL A 35 16.34 -11.04 8.80
N GLU A 36 16.95 -12.04 9.42
CA GLU A 36 18.35 -12.43 9.16
C GLU A 36 18.55 -13.03 7.75
N GLU A 37 17.51 -13.56 7.11
CA GLU A 37 17.60 -14.30 5.84
C GLU A 37 16.64 -13.78 4.75
N VAL A 38 16.80 -12.52 4.38
CA VAL A 38 16.15 -11.98 3.18
C VAL A 38 16.99 -12.33 1.96
N THR A 39 16.54 -13.29 1.16
CA THR A 39 17.34 -13.84 0.05
C THR A 39 17.05 -13.22 -1.32
N ASN A 40 15.87 -12.62 -1.51
CA ASN A 40 15.48 -12.00 -2.78
C ASN A 40 14.40 -10.91 -2.64
N THR A 41 14.27 -10.06 -3.66
CA THR A 41 13.32 -8.93 -3.71
C THR A 41 11.85 -9.35 -3.68
N ARG A 42 11.50 -10.54 -4.18
CA ARG A 42 10.14 -11.08 -4.11
C ARG A 42 9.75 -11.43 -2.67
N GLN A 43 10.65 -12.01 -1.89
CA GLN A 43 10.43 -12.29 -0.48
C GLN A 43 10.21 -10.99 0.30
N ILE A 44 10.99 -9.94 0.01
CA ILE A 44 10.78 -8.60 0.58
C ILE A 44 9.37 -8.10 0.25
N ALA A 45 8.97 -8.10 -1.03
CA ALA A 45 7.65 -7.63 -1.43
C ALA A 45 6.51 -8.37 -0.73
N ASN A 46 6.63 -9.70 -0.58
CA ASN A 46 5.65 -10.47 0.17
C ASN A 46 5.60 -10.08 1.66
N LEU A 47 6.75 -9.87 2.31
CA LEU A 47 6.79 -9.44 3.71
C LEU A 47 6.22 -8.02 3.90
N VAL A 48 6.53 -7.10 2.98
CA VAL A 48 5.92 -5.76 2.98
C VAL A 48 4.42 -5.86 2.79
N PHE A 49 3.94 -6.73 1.90
CA PHE A 49 2.52 -6.98 1.71
C PHE A 49 1.84 -7.55 2.96
N GLU A 50 2.50 -8.49 3.66
CA GLU A 50 2.01 -9.01 4.93
C GLU A 50 1.88 -7.91 5.99
N GLN A 51 2.87 -7.03 6.13
CA GLN A 51 2.76 -5.89 7.05
C GLN A 51 1.69 -4.89 6.62
N TRP A 52 1.60 -4.59 5.33
CA TRP A 52 0.64 -3.65 4.78
C TRP A 52 -0.82 -4.05 5.08
N LYS A 53 -1.15 -5.35 5.01
CA LYS A 53 -2.51 -5.86 5.31
C LYS A 53 -3.02 -5.48 6.70
N TYR A 54 -2.11 -5.29 7.66
CA TYR A 54 -2.45 -4.91 9.04
C TYR A 54 -2.16 -3.44 9.34
N ALA A 55 -1.62 -2.69 8.37
CA ALA A 55 -1.38 -1.26 8.51
C ALA A 55 -2.65 -0.46 8.20
N SER A 56 -2.78 0.71 8.80
CA SER A 56 -3.80 1.67 8.39
C SER A 56 -3.52 2.15 6.97
N LEU A 57 -4.53 2.16 6.09
CA LEU A 57 -4.42 2.74 4.75
C LEU A 57 -4.10 4.23 4.81
N GLU A 58 -4.57 4.92 5.86
CA GLU A 58 -4.25 6.33 6.10
C GLU A 58 -2.75 6.55 6.25
N GLU A 59 -2.04 5.65 6.92
CA GLU A 59 -0.61 5.78 7.19
C GLU A 59 0.26 5.18 6.08
N SER A 60 -0.23 4.13 5.40
CA SER A 60 0.56 3.33 4.47
C SER A 60 0.38 3.69 3.00
N THR A 61 -0.77 4.26 2.62
CA THR A 61 -1.14 4.48 1.21
C THR A 61 -1.63 5.89 0.93
N TYR A 62 -1.51 6.32 -0.32
CA TYR A 62 -2.09 7.57 -0.77
C TYR A 62 -3.63 7.44 -0.94
N PRO A 63 -4.41 8.48 -0.61
CA PRO A 63 -5.87 8.42 -0.71
C PRO A 63 -6.35 8.25 -2.15
N THR A 64 -6.94 7.10 -2.47
CA THR A 64 -7.45 6.76 -3.81
C THR A 64 -8.81 7.38 -4.12
N LEU A 65 -9.69 7.49 -3.11
CA LEU A 65 -11.05 8.04 -3.28
C LEU A 65 -11.08 9.56 -3.50
N SER A 66 -10.02 10.29 -3.10
CA SER A 66 -9.93 11.75 -3.28
C SER A 66 -10.04 12.19 -4.75
N GLN A 67 -9.70 11.28 -5.68
CA GLN A 67 -9.74 11.52 -7.12
C GLN A 67 -11.15 11.38 -7.71
N LEU A 68 -12.07 10.72 -6.99
CA LEU A 68 -13.39 10.35 -7.52
C LEU A 68 -14.43 11.47 -7.39
N ARG A 69 -14.09 12.63 -6.80
CA ARG A 69 -15.02 13.75 -6.57
C ARG A 69 -16.39 13.27 -6.11
N LEU A 70 -16.39 12.44 -5.06
CA LEU A 70 -17.61 11.96 -4.42
C LEU A 70 -18.24 13.13 -3.66
N ASP A 71 -18.88 14.05 -4.39
CA ASP A 71 -19.64 15.14 -3.81
C ASP A 71 -20.98 14.59 -3.30
N ASN A 72 -21.40 15.01 -2.10
CA ASN A 72 -22.61 14.51 -1.43
C ASN A 72 -23.94 14.75 -2.19
N ASN A 73 -23.89 15.35 -3.38
CA ASN A 73 -25.04 15.66 -4.22
C ASN A 73 -25.18 14.73 -5.44
N ASP A 74 -24.19 13.88 -5.73
CA ASP A 74 -24.27 12.91 -6.80
C ASP A 74 -24.83 11.59 -6.25
N ASP A 75 -26.02 11.20 -6.73
CA ASP A 75 -26.71 9.97 -6.28
C ASP A 75 -25.92 8.70 -6.65
N GLU A 76 -25.10 8.74 -7.70
CA GLU A 76 -24.28 7.62 -8.18
C GLU A 76 -22.96 8.11 -8.78
N ALA A 77 -21.83 7.56 -8.31
CA ALA A 77 -20.51 7.79 -8.90
C ALA A 77 -19.96 6.49 -9.52
N PRO A 78 -19.77 6.44 -10.85
CA PRO A 78 -19.29 5.22 -11.50
C PRO A 78 -17.81 4.96 -11.19
N LEU A 79 -17.52 3.72 -10.77
CA LEU A 79 -16.15 3.24 -10.49
C LEU A 79 -15.62 2.46 -11.69
N TYR A 80 -14.58 2.98 -12.35
CA TYR A 80 -14.02 2.39 -13.58
C TYR A 80 -12.74 1.58 -13.38
N HIS A 81 -12.15 1.61 -12.18
CA HIS A 81 -10.87 0.97 -11.88
C HIS A 81 -10.92 0.25 -10.54
N PRO A 82 -10.08 -0.79 -10.32
CA PRO A 82 -9.99 -1.45 -9.03
C PRO A 82 -9.54 -0.48 -7.94
N ILE A 83 -10.19 -0.54 -6.78
CA ILE A 83 -9.91 0.30 -5.63
C ILE A 83 -9.77 -0.60 -4.41
N VAL A 84 -8.76 -0.30 -3.60
CA VAL A 84 -8.54 -0.93 -2.31
C VAL A 84 -9.09 -0.04 -1.22
N LEU A 85 -9.91 -0.61 -0.34
CA LEU A 85 -10.56 0.07 0.79
C LEU A 85 -10.29 -0.69 2.08
N GLN A 86 -10.25 0.03 3.19
CA GLN A 86 -10.20 -0.54 4.53
C GLN A 86 -11.57 -0.38 5.18
N ALA A 87 -12.17 -1.50 5.60
CA ALA A 87 -13.43 -1.48 6.35
C ALA A 87 -13.15 -1.02 7.79
N GLY A 88 -13.57 0.21 8.13
CA GLY A 88 -13.56 0.69 9.50
C GLY A 88 -14.75 0.13 10.29
N PHE A 89 -14.49 -0.41 11.48
CA PHE A 89 -15.56 -0.68 12.46
C PHE A 89 -15.69 0.53 13.39
N PHE A 90 -16.88 1.13 13.43
CA PHE A 90 -17.28 2.04 14.50
C PHE A 90 -17.91 1.21 15.62
N PHE A 91 -17.33 1.27 16.83
CA PHE A 91 -17.93 0.76 18.07
C PHE A 91 -18.53 1.92 18.87
#